data_AF-A0A433UND1-F1
#
_entry.id   AF-A0A433UND1-F1
#
_cell.length_a   1.000
_cell.length_b   1.000
_cell.length_c   1.000
_cell.angle_alpha   90.00
_cell.angle_beta   90.00
_cell.angle_gamma   90.00
#
_symmetry.space_group_name_H-M   'P 1'
#
loop_
_entity.id
_entity.type
_entity.pdbx_description
1 polymer ?
#
loop_
_entity_poly.entity_id
_entity_poly.type
_entity_poly.pdbx_seq_one_letter_code
_entity_poly.pdbx_strand_id
1 'polypeptide(L)'
;MKNTTQLTQLEFVLLKLVEKGKGQWSWYELANALSRQDVPREPDMMEVLKNLAHRGLVNRYVEKDSARDRWELTLEGITVLKMQ
;
A
#
# COMPACT_ATOMS: atom_id res chain seq x y z
N MET A 1 23.46 -4.61 10.27
CA MET A 1 22.16 -4.39 10.95
C MET A 1 21.11 -4.28 9.87
N LYS A 2 20.17 -5.23 9.76
CA LYS A 2 19.01 -5.03 8.86
C LYS A 2 18.17 -3.95 9.54
N ASN A 3 18.04 -2.77 8.93
CA ASN A 3 17.07 -1.78 9.39
C ASN A 3 15.70 -2.46 9.31
N THR A 4 15.16 -2.87 10.45
CA THR A 4 13.79 -3.38 10.53
C THR A 4 12.90 -2.20 10.20
N THR A 5 12.40 -2.20 8.96
CA THR A 5 11.45 -1.22 8.46
C THR A 5 10.19 -1.26 9.33
N GLN A 6 10.13 -0.42 10.37
CA GLN A 6 8.94 -0.29 11.20
C GLN A 6 7.85 0.38 10.38
N LEU A 7 6.68 -0.25 10.33
CA LEU A 7 5.49 0.29 9.70
C LEU A 7 4.63 0.97 10.74
N THR A 8 4.04 2.11 10.38
CA THR A 8 2.90 2.63 11.15
C THR A 8 1.69 1.71 11.01
N GLN A 9 0.70 1.85 11.90
CA GLN A 9 -0.55 1.09 11.79
C GLN A 9 -1.24 1.30 10.43
N LEU A 10 -1.25 2.54 9.93
CA LEU A 10 -1.85 2.89 8.64
C LEU A 10 -1.07 2.26 7.48
N GLU A 11 0.27 2.33 7.50
CA GLU A 11 1.12 1.67 6.51
C GLU A 11 0.90 0.16 6.46
N PHE A 12 0.85 -0.48 7.63
CA PHE A 12 0.61 -1.92 7.74
C PHE A 12 -0.75 -2.33 7.18
N VAL A 13 -1.81 -1.60 7.53
CA VAL A 13 -3.15 -1.87 6.99
C VAL A 13 -3.20 -1.63 5.49
N LEU A 14 -2.53 -0.60 4.97
CA LEU A 14 -2.48 -0.35 3.53
C LEU A 14 -1.73 -1.47 2.78
N LEU A 15 -0.62 -1.99 3.30
CA LEU A 15 0.05 -3.14 2.70
C LEU A 15 -0.85 -4.38 2.66
N LYS A 16 -1.64 -4.65 3.73
CA LYS A 16 -2.64 -5.72 3.73
C LYS A 16 -3.73 -5.53 2.67
N LEU A 17 -4.19 -4.29 2.49
CA LEU A 17 -5.21 -3.98 1.48
C LEU A 17 -4.66 -4.12 0.06
N VAL A 18 -3.42 -3.70 -0.18
CA VAL A 18 -2.72 -3.90 -1.47
C VAL A 18 -2.52 -5.39 -1.75
N GLU A 19 -2.09 -6.18 -0.75
CA GLU A 19 -1.99 -7.65 -0.86
C GLU A 19 -3.34 -8.27 -1.24
N LYS A 20 -4.41 -7.87 -0.55
CA LYS A 20 -5.77 -8.34 -0.81
C LYS A 20 -6.24 -8.01 -2.23
N GLY A 21 -5.85 -6.83 -2.74
CA GLY A 21 -6.15 -6.39 -4.09
C GLY A 21 -5.40 -7.13 -5.20
N LYS A 22 -4.33 -7.87 -4.88
CA LYS A 22 -3.54 -8.70 -5.82
C LYS A 22 -3.18 -7.98 -7.12
N GLY A 23 -2.75 -6.73 -7.02
CA GLY A 23 -2.36 -5.93 -8.19
C GLY A 23 -3.54 -5.42 -9.03
N GLN A 24 -4.79 -5.62 -8.63
CA GLN A 24 -5.99 -5.24 -9.40
C GLN A 24 -6.70 -4.00 -8.86
N TRP A 25 -6.38 -3.57 -7.65
CA TRP A 25 -7.04 -2.43 -7.02
C TRP A 25 -6.33 -1.13 -7.34
N SER A 26 -7.11 -0.12 -7.72
CA SER A 26 -6.66 1.26 -7.84
C SER A 26 -6.68 1.94 -6.49
N TRP A 27 -6.18 3.19 -6.45
CA TRP A 27 -6.30 4.05 -5.29
C TRP A 27 -7.76 4.15 -4.80
N TYR A 28 -8.74 4.13 -5.71
CA TYR A 28 -10.15 4.26 -5.34
C TYR A 28 -10.66 3.02 -4.59
N GLU A 29 -10.37 1.81 -5.08
CA GLU A 29 -10.73 0.58 -4.37
C GLU A 29 -10.00 0.48 -3.02
N LEU A 30 -8.73 0.93 -2.94
CA LEU A 30 -7.98 1.00 -1.69
C LEU A 30 -8.61 1.98 -0.69
N ALA A 31 -8.98 3.18 -1.12
CA ALA A 31 -9.64 4.17 -0.27
C ALA A 31 -10.98 3.65 0.27
N ASN A 32 -11.77 3.00 -0.59
CA ASN A 32 -13.03 2.39 -0.19
C ASN A 32 -12.84 1.26 0.83
N ALA A 33 -11.82 0.42 0.65
CA ALA A 33 -11.52 -0.65 1.61
C ALA A 33 -10.99 -0.09 2.95
N LEU A 34 -10.11 0.92 2.89
CA LEU A 34 -9.57 1.62 4.05
C LEU A 34 -10.67 2.33 4.85
N SER A 35 -11.69 2.87 4.17
CA SER A 35 -12.79 3.58 4.81
C SER A 35 -13.55 2.75 5.85
N ARG A 36 -13.49 1.42 5.71
CA ARG A 36 -14.14 0.42 6.59
C ARG A 36 -13.22 -0.09 7.70
N GLN A 37 -11.98 0.38 7.76
CA GLN A 37 -11.02 0.04 8.81
C GLN A 37 -11.01 1.13 9.88
N ASP A 38 -10.88 0.70 11.13
CA ASP A 38 -10.65 1.58 12.27
C ASP A 38 -9.15 1.87 12.40
N VAL A 39 -8.69 2.86 11.61
CA VAL A 39 -7.29 3.28 11.54
C VAL A 39 -7.19 4.80 11.45
N PRO A 40 -6.05 5.39 11.85
CA PRO A 40 -5.79 6.81 11.66
C PRO A 40 -6.02 7.25 10.21
N ARG A 41 -6.60 8.45 10.02
CA ARG A 41 -6.87 9.04 8.70
C ARG A 41 -5.80 10.04 8.26
N GLU A 42 -4.78 10.25 9.09
CA GLU A 42 -3.64 11.11 8.80
C GLU A 42 -2.33 10.30 8.96
N PRO A 43 -1.35 10.51 8.07
CA PRO A 43 -1.41 11.35 6.87
C PRO A 43 -2.34 10.77 5.78
N ASP A 44 -2.58 11.53 4.71
CA ASP A 44 -3.45 11.11 3.61
C ASP A 44 -3.00 9.77 3.01
N MET A 45 -3.97 8.93 2.62
CA MET A 45 -3.69 7.59 2.10
C MET A 45 -2.75 7.60 0.90
N MET A 46 -2.90 8.56 -0.02
CA MET A 46 -2.04 8.63 -1.21
C MET A 46 -0.63 9.06 -0.86
N GLU A 47 -0.43 9.88 0.17
CA GLU A 47 0.91 10.19 0.68
C GLU A 47 1.58 8.93 1.24
N VAL A 48 0.84 8.14 2.01
CA VAL A 48 1.34 6.87 2.55
C VAL A 48 1.69 5.90 1.43
N LEU A 49 0.82 5.72 0.44
CA LEU A 49 1.08 4.83 -0.71
C LEU A 49 2.31 5.28 -1.52
N LYS A 50 2.49 6.58 -1.74
CA LYS A 50 3.70 7.12 -2.40
C LYS A 50 4.95 6.86 -1.57
N ASN A 51 4.90 7.01 -0.25
CA ASN A 51 6.02 6.72 0.63
C ASN A 51 6.36 5.23 0.65
N LEU A 52 5.36 4.35 0.68
CA LEU A 52 5.55 2.90 0.56
C LEU A 52 6.17 2.53 -0.79
N ALA A 53 5.77 3.19 -1.88
CA ALA A 53 6.38 3.00 -3.19
C ALA A 53 7.83 3.51 -3.23
N HIS A 54 8.11 4.67 -2.66
CA HIS A 54 9.46 5.21 -2.55
C HIS A 54 10.39 4.29 -1.75
N ARG A 55 9.84 3.61 -0.73
CA ARG A 55 10.53 2.58 0.06
C ARG A 55 10.63 1.23 -0.64
N GLY A 56 10.14 1.09 -1.86
CA GLY A 56 10.19 -0.15 -2.63
C GLY A 56 9.26 -1.26 -2.13
N LEU A 57 8.26 -0.94 -1.29
CA LEU A 57 7.35 -1.94 -0.72
C LEU A 57 6.13 -2.22 -1.60
N VAL A 58 5.75 -1.25 -2.45
CA VAL A 58 4.68 -1.40 -3.44
C VAL A 58 5.10 -0.81 -4.77
N ASN A 59 4.54 -1.33 -5.85
CA ASN A 59 4.59 -0.74 -7.17
C ASN A 59 3.26 -0.09 -7.51
N ARG A 60 3.34 1.04 -8.23
CA ARG A 60 2.20 1.69 -8.87
C ARG A 60 2.33 1.54 -10.37
N TYR A 61 1.34 0.92 -10.99
CA TYR A 61 1.22 0.83 -12.45
C TYR A 61 0.12 1.78 -12.91
N VAL A 62 0.41 2.59 -13.91
CA VAL A 62 -0.58 3.43 -14.57
C VAL A 62 -0.64 2.98 -16.03
N GLU A 63 -1.77 2.44 -16.45
CA GLU A 63 -1.95 2.07 -17.85
C GLU A 63 -2.17 3.32 -18.70
N LYS A 64 -1.55 3.33 -19.88
CA LYS A 64 -1.81 4.36 -20.88
C LYS A 64 -3.30 4.32 -21.22
N ASP A 65 -3.94 5.48 -21.22
CA ASP A 65 -5.37 5.68 -21.51
C ASP A 65 -6.35 5.12 -20.44
N SER A 66 -5.85 4.69 -19.29
CA SER A 66 -6.69 4.34 -18.12
C SER A 66 -6.60 5.43 -17.05
N ALA A 67 -7.76 5.86 -16.56
CA ALA A 67 -7.83 6.75 -15.39
C ALA A 67 -7.50 6.04 -14.07
N ARG A 68 -7.33 4.70 -14.09
CA ARG A 68 -7.09 3.89 -12.90
C ARG A 68 -5.64 3.44 -12.83
N ASP A 69 -5.01 3.70 -11.70
CA ASP A 69 -3.76 3.06 -11.34
C ASP A 69 -4.03 1.65 -10.78
N ARG A 70 -2.96 0.88 -10.62
CA ARG A 70 -2.97 -0.41 -9.95
C ARG A 70 -1.81 -0.48 -8.98
N TRP A 71 -2.09 -0.96 -7.78
CA TRP A 71 -1.11 -1.08 -6.72
C TRP A 71 -0.85 -2.54 -6.40
N GLU A 72 0.41 -2.92 -6.31
CA GLU A 72 0.87 -4.29 -6.06
C GLU A 72 2.00 -4.30 -5.05
N LEU A 73 2.08 -5.32 -4.20
CA LEU A 73 3.23 -5.50 -3.33
C LEU A 73 4.47 -5.92 -4.13
N THR A 74 5.63 -5.43 -3.73
CA THR A 74 6.90 -6.01 -4.16
C THR A 74 7.24 -7.24 -3.32
N LEU A 75 8.28 -7.99 -3.70
CA LEU A 75 8.82 -9.07 -2.85
C LEU A 75 9.29 -8.56 -1.49
N GLU A 76 9.84 -7.33 -1.43
CA GLU A 76 10.23 -6.70 -0.17
C GLU A 76 9.00 -6.35 0.67
N GLY A 77 7.96 -5.78 0.05
CA GLY A 77 6.67 -5.51 0.70
C GLY A 77 6.04 -6.76 1.31
N ILE A 78 6.04 -7.88 0.57
CA ILE A 78 5.57 -9.19 1.06
C ILE A 78 6.40 -9.66 2.26
N THR A 79 7.72 -9.48 2.20
CA THR A 79 8.62 -9.91 3.28
C THR A 79 8.37 -9.09 4.54
N VAL A 80 8.31 -7.75 4.42
CA VAL A 80 8.04 -6.86 5.56
C VAL A 80 6.67 -7.16 6.17
N LEU A 81 5.65 -7.39 5.35
CA LEU A 81 4.30 -7.68 5.82
C LEU A 81 4.21 -8.99 6.64
N LYS A 82 5.01 -10.00 6.29
CA LYS A 82 5.06 -11.29 7.00
C LYS A 82 5.91 -11.27 8.28
N MET A 83 6.75 -10.25 8.47
CA MET A 83 7.65 -10.12 9.61
C MET A 83 7.09 -9.22 10.73
N GLN A 84 5.89 -8.67 10.55
CA GLN A 84 5.16 -7.82 11.49
C GLN A 84 4.21 -8.62 12.37
#